data_AF-A0A925VUZ0-F1
#
_entry.id   AF-A0A925VUZ0-F1
#
_cell.length_a   1.000
_cell.length_b   1.000
_cell.length_c   1.000
_cell.angle_alpha   90.00
_cell.angle_beta   90.00
_cell.angle_gamma   90.00
#
_symmetry.space_group_name_H-M   'P 1'
#
loop_
_entity.id
_entity.type
_entity.pdbx_description
1 polymer ?
#
loop_
_entity_poly.entity_id
_entity_poly.type
_entity_poly.pdbx_seq_one_letter_code
_entity_poly.pdbx_strand_id
1 'polypeptide(L)'
;MAAKNSISIPRITYLRVKNYRALHDLELEDLTPLTVLLGPNGSGKSTVFDVFAFLSECFGGGGLRKAWEKRNRLVELRTKGQTGPIEIELKYRPDAKSPMITYLLAIDEDKSGPVIVREEMKWKRSKSSGPVIFLNFSRGQGFIAKGANGTRQNLTDLEFLAGPDVLAVNALGQLKSYPHVVALRAFITGWYLSYLSVAGTQTSTEPGIQEHLSETGNNLPNVVHYLKEQHPAL
;
A
#
# COMPACT_ATOMS: atom_id res chain seq x y z
N MET A 1 18.23 -7.86 32.52
CA MET A 1 17.42 -6.95 31.68
C MET A 1 17.42 -7.50 30.26
N ALA A 2 16.40 -8.26 29.89
CA ALA A 2 16.22 -8.67 28.50
C ALA A 2 15.88 -7.41 27.70
N ALA A 3 16.69 -7.10 26.69
CA ALA A 3 16.34 -6.08 25.72
C ALA A 3 14.95 -6.45 25.17
N LYS A 4 13.95 -5.60 25.42
CA LYS A 4 12.70 -5.66 24.64
C LYS A 4 13.15 -5.56 23.19
N ASN A 5 13.12 -6.68 22.47
CA ASN A 5 13.14 -6.69 21.02
C ASN A 5 11.90 -5.90 20.62
N SER A 6 12.05 -4.59 20.46
CA SER A 6 11.03 -3.77 19.82
C SER A 6 11.00 -4.25 18.38
N ILE A 7 10.07 -5.15 18.09
CA ILE A 7 9.69 -5.48 16.72
C ILE A 7 9.32 -4.13 16.10
N SER A 8 10.22 -3.61 15.28
CA SER A 8 10.00 -2.35 14.59
C SER A 8 9.00 -2.64 13.50
N ILE A 9 7.74 -2.33 13.79
CA ILE A 9 6.64 -2.53 12.85
C ILE A 9 6.80 -1.52 11.71
N PRO A 10 6.72 -1.94 10.44
CA PRO A 10 6.69 -1.04 9.31
C PRO A 10 5.57 -0.01 9.44
N ARG A 11 5.83 1.26 9.11
CA ARG A 11 4.86 2.35 9.29
C ARG A 11 4.77 3.25 8.08
N ILE A 12 3.55 3.56 7.67
CA ILE A 12 3.25 4.64 6.74
C ILE A 12 3.46 5.97 7.47
N THR A 13 4.08 6.92 6.79
CA THR A 13 4.35 8.27 7.32
C THR A 13 3.84 9.37 6.40
N TYR A 14 3.52 9.04 5.15
CA TYR A 14 3.03 9.99 4.16
C TYR A 14 2.20 9.25 3.12
N LEU A 15 1.10 9.88 2.70
CA LEU A 15 0.28 9.45 1.58
C LEU A 15 -0.05 10.67 0.73
N ARG A 16 0.15 10.58 -0.59
CA ARG A 16 -0.44 11.52 -1.54
C ARG A 16 -1.23 10.76 -2.58
N VAL A 17 -2.43 11.24 -2.89
CA VAL A 17 -3.34 10.63 -3.84
C VAL A 17 -3.84 11.71 -4.78
N LYS A 18 -3.67 11.48 -6.08
CA LYS A 18 -4.21 12.36 -7.12
C LYS A 18 -5.20 11.62 -7.98
N ASN A 19 -6.21 12.38 -8.42
CA ASN A 19 -7.15 11.98 -9.45
C ASN A 19 -7.94 10.70 -9.11
N TYR A 20 -8.19 10.43 -7.83
CA TYR A 20 -8.86 9.21 -7.36
C TYR A 20 -10.24 9.54 -6.77
N ARG A 21 -11.32 9.20 -7.47
CA ARG A 21 -12.71 9.45 -7.05
C ARG A 21 -12.88 10.90 -6.58
N ALA A 22 -13.27 11.13 -5.33
CA ALA A 22 -13.45 12.48 -4.77
C ALA A 22 -12.13 13.22 -4.46
N LEU A 23 -10.97 12.56 -4.57
CA LEU A 23 -9.66 13.10 -4.21
C LEU A 23 -8.95 13.66 -5.45
N HIS A 24 -9.02 14.98 -5.66
CA HIS A 24 -8.30 15.66 -6.74
C HIS A 24 -6.78 15.62 -6.53
N ASP A 25 -6.31 16.14 -5.39
CA ASP A 25 -4.92 16.09 -4.91
C ASP A 25 -4.96 16.16 -3.38
N LEU A 26 -4.96 14.99 -2.75
CA LEU A 26 -4.92 14.85 -1.30
C LEU A 26 -3.48 14.55 -0.88
N GLU A 27 -2.97 15.33 0.06
CA GLU A 27 -1.66 15.11 0.68
C GLU A 27 -1.85 14.97 2.21
N LEU A 28 -1.46 13.82 2.75
CA LEU A 28 -1.46 13.51 4.17
C LEU A 28 0.00 13.38 4.62
N GLU A 29 0.46 14.42 5.31
CA GLU A 29 1.79 14.49 5.92
C GLU A 29 1.75 13.93 7.35
N ASP A 30 2.90 13.44 7.81
CA ASP A 30 3.13 13.03 9.20
C ASP A 30 2.12 12.04 9.79
N LEU A 31 1.75 11.02 8.99
CA LEU A 31 0.89 9.93 9.46
C LEU A 31 1.52 9.22 10.67
N THR A 32 0.77 9.16 11.76
CA THR A 32 1.15 8.52 13.03
C THR A 32 0.54 7.12 13.16
N PRO A 33 1.06 6.26 14.06
CA PRO A 33 0.52 4.90 14.26
C PRO A 33 -0.98 4.85 14.52
N LEU A 34 -1.51 5.86 15.21
CA LEU A 34 -2.94 6.13 15.28
C LEU A 34 -3.19 7.43 14.53
N THR A 35 -3.98 7.36 13.46
CA THR A 35 -4.43 8.52 12.69
C THR A 35 -5.96 8.46 12.61
N VAL A 36 -6.63 9.57 12.93
CA VAL A 36 -8.10 9.67 12.89
C VAL A 36 -8.49 10.72 11.84
N LEU A 37 -9.29 10.32 10.86
CA LEU A 37 -9.81 11.21 9.83
C LEU A 37 -11.20 11.72 10.23
N LEU A 38 -11.31 13.01 10.50
CA LEU A 38 -12.56 13.68 10.88
C LEU A 38 -12.99 14.67 9.79
N GLY A 39 -14.29 14.74 9.53
CA GLY A 39 -14.84 15.72 8.57
C GLY A 39 -16.29 15.45 8.20
N PRO A 40 -16.95 16.37 7.49
CA PRO A 40 -18.36 16.25 7.09
C PRO A 40 -18.66 15.02 6.21
N ASN A 41 -19.92 14.60 6.13
CA ASN A 41 -20.33 13.54 5.20
C ASN A 41 -19.99 13.93 3.75
N GLY A 42 -19.51 12.98 2.97
CA GLY A 42 -19.08 13.23 1.59
C GLY A 42 -17.71 13.88 1.43
N SER A 43 -16.98 14.20 2.51
CA SER A 43 -15.66 14.84 2.44
C SER A 43 -14.51 13.95 1.92
N GLY A 44 -14.79 12.75 1.41
CA GLY A 44 -13.78 11.82 0.86
C GLY A 44 -13.09 10.90 1.87
N LYS A 45 -13.48 10.88 3.16
CA LYS A 45 -12.88 9.97 4.17
C LYS A 45 -12.90 8.51 3.75
N SER A 46 -14.07 7.99 3.36
CA SER A 46 -14.22 6.61 2.88
C SER A 46 -13.41 6.36 1.60
N THR A 47 -13.21 7.39 0.78
CA THR A 47 -12.35 7.33 -0.41
C THR A 47 -10.89 7.12 -0.04
N VAL A 48 -10.39 7.75 1.04
CA VAL A 48 -9.04 7.49 1.55
C VAL A 48 -8.86 6.04 1.98
N PHE A 49 -9.83 5.47 2.72
CA PHE A 49 -9.78 4.05 3.10
C PHE A 49 -9.82 3.12 1.88
N ASP A 50 -10.61 3.48 0.86
CA ASP A 50 -10.66 2.72 -0.39
C ASP A 50 -9.35 2.77 -1.18
N VAL A 51 -8.52 3.81 -1.07
CA VAL A 51 -7.16 3.82 -1.65
C VAL A 51 -6.30 2.72 -1.05
N PHE A 52 -6.36 2.54 0.28
CA PHE A 52 -5.64 1.44 0.95
C PHE A 52 -6.18 0.07 0.53
N ALA A 53 -7.51 -0.06 0.42
CA ALA A 53 -8.16 -1.27 -0.08
C ALA A 53 -7.70 -1.59 -1.51
N PHE A 54 -7.68 -0.57 -2.38
CA PHE A 54 -7.28 -0.70 -3.78
C PHE A 54 -5.82 -1.14 -3.91
N LEU A 55 -4.90 -0.53 -3.16
CA LEU A 55 -3.50 -0.95 -3.13
C LEU A 55 -3.35 -2.39 -2.63
N SER A 56 -4.00 -2.76 -1.52
CA SER A 56 -3.94 -4.13 -1.01
C SER A 56 -4.44 -5.16 -2.04
N GLU A 57 -5.54 -4.86 -2.72
CA GLU A 57 -6.09 -5.72 -3.78
C GLU A 57 -5.17 -5.81 -5.01
N CYS A 58 -4.52 -4.70 -5.40
CA CYS A 58 -3.54 -4.68 -6.50
C CYS A 58 -2.32 -5.55 -6.21
N PHE A 59 -1.89 -5.60 -4.95
CA PHE A 59 -0.74 -6.39 -4.49
C PHE A 59 -1.10 -7.85 -4.18
N GLY A 60 -2.37 -8.12 -3.92
CA GLY A 60 -2.92 -9.46 -3.70
C GLY A 60 -3.00 -10.31 -4.97
N GLY A 61 -3.53 -11.53 -4.83
CA GLY A 61 -3.55 -12.54 -5.91
C GLY A 61 -4.38 -12.18 -7.15
N GLY A 62 -5.15 -11.09 -7.12
CA GLY A 62 -5.95 -10.62 -8.26
C GLY A 62 -5.25 -9.61 -9.18
N GLY A 63 -4.19 -8.95 -8.71
CA GLY A 63 -3.49 -7.92 -9.47
C GLY A 63 -4.32 -6.65 -9.76
N LEU A 64 -3.72 -5.71 -10.49
CA LEU A 64 -4.35 -4.44 -10.85
C LEU A 64 -5.65 -4.62 -11.62
N ARG A 65 -5.68 -5.55 -12.60
CA ARG A 65 -6.85 -5.76 -13.45
C ARG A 65 -8.10 -6.09 -12.64
N LYS A 66 -8.01 -7.02 -11.69
CA LYS A 66 -9.15 -7.39 -10.83
C LYS A 66 -9.58 -6.23 -9.93
N ALA A 67 -8.62 -5.53 -9.31
CA ALA A 67 -8.91 -4.40 -8.43
C ALA A 67 -9.58 -3.22 -9.17
N TRP A 68 -9.18 -3.01 -10.43
CA TRP A 68 -9.75 -2.05 -11.37
C TRP A 68 -11.16 -2.46 -11.83
N GLU A 69 -11.38 -3.73 -12.22
CA GLU A 69 -12.70 -4.24 -12.62
C GLU A 69 -13.72 -4.16 -11.46
N LYS A 70 -13.31 -4.55 -10.25
CA LYS A 70 -14.16 -4.47 -9.04
C LYS A 70 -14.68 -3.06 -8.77
N ARG A 71 -13.97 -2.03 -9.23
CA ARG A 71 -14.33 -0.62 -9.04
C ARG A 71 -14.96 0.01 -10.27
N ASN A 72 -15.51 -0.79 -11.18
CA ASN A 72 -16.11 -0.31 -12.43
C ASN A 72 -15.14 0.49 -13.31
N ARG A 73 -13.88 0.05 -13.38
CA ARG A 73 -12.86 0.58 -14.29
C ARG A 73 -12.45 2.04 -13.99
N LEU A 74 -11.72 2.67 -14.91
CA LEU A 74 -11.15 3.99 -14.65
C LEU A 74 -12.21 5.08 -14.62
N VAL A 75 -13.36 4.88 -15.26
CA VAL A 75 -14.46 5.85 -15.28
C VAL A 75 -15.02 6.16 -13.89
N GLU A 76 -15.06 5.17 -12.98
CA GLU A 76 -15.48 5.36 -11.58
C GLU A 76 -14.31 5.51 -10.60
N LEU A 77 -13.09 5.18 -11.02
CA LEU A 77 -11.89 5.34 -10.22
C LEU A 77 -11.26 6.73 -10.35
N ARG A 78 -11.30 7.32 -11.54
CA ARG A 78 -10.73 8.65 -11.80
C ARG A 78 -11.63 9.74 -11.24
N THR A 79 -11.06 10.85 -10.81
CA THR A 79 -11.84 12.02 -10.44
C THR A 79 -12.67 12.54 -11.61
N LYS A 80 -13.96 12.81 -11.36
CA LYS A 80 -14.90 13.23 -12.39
C LYS A 80 -14.42 14.52 -13.07
N GLY A 81 -14.48 14.53 -14.41
CA GLY A 81 -14.07 15.66 -15.23
C GLY A 81 -12.56 15.89 -15.32
N GLN A 82 -11.73 15.00 -14.75
CA GLN A 82 -10.28 15.07 -14.86
C GLN A 82 -9.75 14.12 -15.94
N THR A 83 -8.54 14.40 -16.42
CA THR A 83 -7.78 13.56 -17.35
C THR A 83 -6.46 13.15 -16.74
N GLY A 84 -5.74 12.22 -17.38
CA GLY A 84 -4.43 11.75 -16.90
C GLY A 84 -4.51 10.67 -15.82
N PRO A 85 -3.37 10.19 -15.33
CA PRO A 85 -3.34 9.01 -14.48
C PRO A 85 -3.89 9.29 -13.08
N ILE A 86 -4.30 8.21 -12.42
CA ILE A 86 -4.40 8.13 -10.96
C ILE A 86 -2.98 8.02 -10.43
N GLU A 87 -2.59 8.82 -9.45
CA GLU A 87 -1.27 8.72 -8.81
C GLU A 87 -1.42 8.46 -7.32
N ILE A 88 -0.72 7.46 -6.81
CA ILE A 88 -0.65 7.15 -5.39
C ILE A 88 0.81 7.11 -4.99
N GLU A 89 1.23 8.03 -4.12
CA GLU A 89 2.56 8.05 -3.52
C GLU A 89 2.47 7.71 -2.03
N LEU A 90 3.26 6.74 -1.60
CA LEU A 90 3.35 6.25 -0.24
C LEU A 90 4.78 6.40 0.26
N LYS A 91 4.99 6.99 1.44
CA LYS A 91 6.27 6.87 2.15
C LYS A 91 6.10 6.04 3.40
N TYR A 92 6.94 5.01 3.52
CA TYR A 92 6.94 4.13 4.67
C TYR A 92 8.36 3.80 5.10
N ARG A 93 8.50 3.44 6.37
CA ARG A 93 9.74 3.00 6.98
C ARG A 93 9.59 1.53 7.38
N PRO A 94 10.37 0.59 6.79
CA PRO A 94 10.30 -0.83 7.14
C PRO A 94 10.64 -1.12 8.60
N ASP A 95 11.69 -0.48 9.11
CA ASP A 95 12.15 -0.58 10.48
C ASP A 95 12.86 0.71 10.91
N ALA A 96 13.12 0.86 12.21
CA ALA A 96 13.69 2.10 12.76
C ALA A 96 15.07 2.48 12.19
N LYS A 97 15.84 1.51 11.67
CA LYS A 97 17.19 1.70 11.13
C LYS A 97 17.21 1.82 9.61
N SER A 98 16.16 1.36 8.93
CA SER A 98 16.02 1.42 7.48
C SER A 98 15.72 2.84 6.97
N PRO A 99 16.23 3.20 5.77
CA PRO A 99 15.91 4.47 5.15
C PRO A 99 14.40 4.57 4.83
N MET A 100 13.91 5.80 4.72
CA MET A 100 12.55 6.03 4.23
C MET A 100 12.46 5.58 2.77
N ILE A 101 11.49 4.74 2.46
CA ILE A 101 11.19 4.29 1.09
C ILE A 101 9.97 5.06 0.62
N THR A 102 10.06 5.58 -0.61
CA THR A 102 8.95 6.18 -1.35
C THR A 102 8.57 5.23 -2.48
N TYR A 103 7.30 4.82 -2.49
CA TYR A 103 6.68 4.08 -3.58
C TYR A 103 5.69 4.99 -4.30
N LEU A 104 5.75 5.04 -5.62
CA LEU A 104 4.81 5.76 -6.46
C LEU A 104 4.21 4.79 -7.46
N LEU A 105 2.89 4.78 -7.56
CA LEU A 105 2.12 4.03 -8.54
C LEU A 105 1.21 4.98 -9.30
N ALA A 106 1.39 5.05 -10.61
CA ALA A 106 0.55 5.81 -11.52
C ALA A 106 -0.14 4.87 -12.52
N ILE A 107 -1.47 4.94 -12.55
CA ILE A 107 -2.32 4.03 -13.33
C ILE A 107 -3.19 4.84 -14.29
N ASP A 108 -3.29 4.37 -15.51
CA ASP A 108 -4.23 4.85 -16.52
C ASP A 108 -4.98 3.66 -17.14
N GLU A 109 -5.73 3.89 -18.21
CA GLU A 109 -6.35 2.85 -19.02
C GLU A 109 -6.06 3.07 -20.50
N ASP A 110 -5.98 1.98 -21.24
CA ASP A 110 -6.04 1.99 -22.70
C ASP A 110 -7.15 1.05 -23.19
N LYS A 111 -7.21 0.83 -24.51
CA LYS A 111 -8.23 -0.03 -25.12
C LYS A 111 -8.21 -1.48 -24.62
N SER A 112 -7.08 -1.94 -24.06
CA SER A 112 -6.86 -3.30 -23.57
C SER A 112 -7.10 -3.46 -22.05
N GLY A 113 -7.30 -2.36 -21.33
CA GLY A 113 -7.59 -2.34 -19.90
C GLY A 113 -6.66 -1.40 -19.12
N PRO A 114 -6.46 -1.64 -17.81
CA PRO A 114 -5.63 -0.77 -17.00
C PRO A 114 -4.16 -0.90 -17.39
N VAL A 115 -3.40 0.17 -17.22
CA VAL A 115 -1.98 0.24 -17.54
C VAL A 115 -1.25 1.00 -16.44
N ILE A 116 -0.13 0.44 -16.00
CA ILE A 116 0.80 1.13 -15.11
C ILE A 116 1.66 2.05 -15.97
N VAL A 117 1.39 3.36 -15.92
CA VAL A 117 2.17 4.36 -16.67
C VAL A 117 3.43 4.78 -15.93
N ARG A 118 3.48 4.55 -14.61
CA ARG A 118 4.69 4.71 -13.80
C ARG A 118 4.60 3.89 -12.52
N GLU A 119 5.64 3.14 -12.22
CA GLU A 119 5.85 2.51 -10.93
C GLU A 119 7.29 2.78 -10.51
N GLU A 120 7.49 3.45 -9.38
CA GLU A 120 8.80 3.89 -8.93
C GLU A 120 9.01 3.55 -7.46
N MET A 121 10.18 2.99 -7.13
CA MET A 121 10.68 2.95 -5.76
C MET A 121 11.99 3.73 -5.65
N LYS A 122 12.04 4.60 -4.65
CA LYS A 122 13.24 5.36 -4.28
C LYS A 122 13.42 5.39 -2.78
N TRP A 123 14.65 5.51 -2.33
CA TRP A 123 14.94 5.80 -0.94
C TRP A 123 15.75 7.08 -0.81
N LYS A 124 15.76 7.63 0.40
CA LYS A 124 16.66 8.71 0.78
C LYS A 124 17.61 8.20 1.86
N ARG A 125 18.91 8.09 1.53
CA ARG A 125 19.94 7.54 2.44
C ARG A 125 20.25 8.46 3.62
N SER A 126 20.22 9.77 3.40
CA SER A 126 20.38 10.79 4.42
C SER A 126 19.58 12.03 4.08
N LYS A 127 19.37 12.94 5.04
CA LYS A 127 18.66 14.21 4.80
C LYS A 127 19.31 15.04 3.66
N SER A 128 20.62 14.89 3.44
CA SER A 128 21.41 15.66 2.48
C SER A 128 21.68 14.96 1.14
N SER A 129 21.43 13.64 1.03
CA SER A 129 21.55 12.92 -0.25
C SER A 129 20.29 13.10 -1.10
N GLY A 130 20.45 13.27 -2.41
CA GLY A 130 19.34 13.13 -3.36
C GLY A 130 18.71 11.73 -3.31
N PRO A 131 17.44 11.58 -3.72
CA PRO A 131 16.78 10.28 -3.75
C PRO A 131 17.45 9.35 -4.76
N VAL A 132 17.64 8.09 -4.37
CA VAL A 132 18.15 7.05 -5.27
C VAL A 132 16.98 6.19 -5.72
N ILE A 133 16.67 6.24 -7.01
CA ILE A 133 15.67 5.38 -7.65
C ILE A 133 16.31 4.02 -7.92
N PHE A 134 15.69 2.96 -7.42
CA PHE A 134 16.16 1.58 -7.57
C PHE A 134 15.13 0.67 -8.25
N LEU A 135 13.91 1.14 -8.47
CA LEU A 135 12.90 0.49 -9.32
C LEU A 135 12.21 1.59 -10.12
N ASN A 136 12.11 1.42 -11.44
CA ASN A 136 11.30 2.28 -12.29
C ASN A 136 10.77 1.45 -13.47
N PHE A 137 9.44 1.31 -13.53
CA PHE A 137 8.73 0.60 -14.60
C PHE A 137 7.64 1.49 -15.18
N SER A 138 7.38 1.31 -16.47
CA SER A 138 6.29 1.92 -17.21
C SER A 138 5.85 0.92 -18.28
N ARG A 139 4.55 0.65 -18.35
CA ARG A 139 3.92 -0.23 -19.35
C ARG A 139 4.59 -1.60 -19.45
N GLY A 140 4.92 -2.19 -18.30
CA GLY A 140 5.53 -3.52 -18.22
C GLY A 140 7.02 -3.55 -18.58
N GLN A 141 7.68 -2.41 -18.74
CA GLN A 141 9.10 -2.34 -19.08
C GLN A 141 9.82 -1.38 -18.13
N GLY A 142 11.04 -1.72 -17.73
CA GLY A 142 11.74 -0.88 -16.76
C GLY A 142 13.06 -1.45 -16.31
N PHE A 143 13.57 -0.92 -15.21
CA PHE A 143 14.79 -1.41 -14.57
C PHE A 143 14.59 -1.59 -13.08
N ILE A 144 15.38 -2.50 -12.52
CA ILE A 144 15.54 -2.69 -11.07
C ILE A 144 17.03 -2.82 -10.73
N ALA A 145 17.49 -2.08 -9.73
CA ALA A 145 18.85 -2.21 -9.25
C ALA A 145 18.98 -3.48 -8.39
N LYS A 146 20.00 -4.31 -8.69
CA LYS A 146 20.29 -5.53 -7.92
C LYS A 146 21.03 -5.20 -6.62
N GLY A 147 20.63 -5.85 -5.53
CA GLY A 147 21.32 -5.80 -4.22
C GLY A 147 20.85 -4.69 -3.26
N ALA A 148 21.16 -4.88 -1.97
CA ALA A 148 20.71 -4.00 -0.87
C ALA A 148 21.18 -2.53 -1.01
N ASN A 149 22.26 -2.31 -1.78
CA ASN A 149 22.90 -1.02 -1.97
C ASN A 149 22.49 -0.31 -3.27
N GLY A 150 21.51 -0.82 -4.04
CA GLY A 150 20.81 -0.12 -5.13
C GLY A 150 21.65 0.84 -5.98
N THR A 151 22.84 0.41 -6.39
CA THR A 151 23.68 1.19 -7.31
C THR A 151 23.04 1.10 -8.70
N ARG A 152 22.86 2.23 -9.38
CA ARG A 152 22.38 2.26 -10.77
C ARG A 152 23.29 1.37 -11.61
N GLN A 153 22.83 0.17 -11.97
CA GLN A 153 23.42 -0.56 -13.07
C GLN A 153 22.98 0.11 -14.37
N ASN A 154 23.81 0.00 -15.39
CA ASN A 154 23.64 0.67 -16.66
C ASN A 154 22.21 0.51 -17.20
N LEU A 155 21.70 1.54 -17.89
CA LEU A 155 20.38 1.57 -18.55
C LEU A 155 20.15 0.42 -19.56
N THR A 156 21.17 -0.43 -19.79
CA THR A 156 21.14 -1.60 -20.66
C THR A 156 20.47 -2.83 -20.04
N ASP A 157 20.26 -2.87 -18.72
CA ASP A 157 19.58 -3.99 -18.05
C ASP A 157 18.07 -3.72 -17.90
N LEU A 158 17.38 -3.63 -19.04
CA LEU A 158 15.93 -3.52 -19.06
C LEU A 158 15.28 -4.88 -18.81
N GLU A 159 14.30 -4.88 -17.92
CA GLU A 159 13.47 -6.03 -17.57
C GLU A 159 12.08 -5.85 -18.20
N PHE A 160 11.49 -6.96 -18.64
CA PHE A 160 10.17 -7.01 -19.26
C PHE A 160 9.23 -7.86 -18.41
N LEU A 161 8.10 -7.28 -18.02
CA LEU A 161 7.02 -7.96 -17.31
C LEU A 161 6.06 -8.62 -18.31
N ALA A 162 5.24 -9.55 -17.81
CA ALA A 162 4.29 -10.29 -18.65
C ALA A 162 3.20 -9.39 -19.30
N GLY A 163 2.97 -8.19 -18.78
CA GLY A 163 1.98 -7.26 -19.31
C GLY A 163 2.07 -5.85 -18.72
N PRO A 164 1.37 -4.87 -19.31
CA PRO A 164 1.40 -3.48 -18.89
C PRO A 164 0.60 -3.20 -17.59
N ASP A 165 -0.21 -4.15 -17.14
CA ASP A 165 -0.99 -4.14 -15.90
C ASP A 165 -0.33 -4.92 -14.75
N VAL A 166 0.85 -5.49 -14.98
CA VAL A 166 1.59 -6.26 -13.96
C VAL A 166 2.44 -5.29 -13.13
N LEU A 167 2.18 -5.23 -11.83
CA LEU A 167 3.05 -4.49 -10.90
C LEU A 167 4.42 -5.17 -10.85
N ALA A 168 5.48 -4.39 -11.08
CA ALA A 168 6.86 -4.81 -10.90
C ALA A 168 7.11 -5.32 -9.49
N VAL A 169 6.49 -4.69 -8.48
CA VAL A 169 6.61 -5.15 -7.08
C VAL A 169 6.01 -6.55 -6.87
N ASN A 170 4.94 -6.90 -7.59
CA ASN A 170 4.37 -8.25 -7.52
C ASN A 170 5.21 -9.29 -8.24
N ALA A 171 5.72 -8.95 -9.43
CA ALA A 171 6.55 -9.86 -10.22
C ALA A 171 7.91 -10.13 -9.54
N LEU A 172 8.54 -9.08 -9.00
CA LEU A 172 9.90 -9.14 -8.44
C LEU A 172 9.90 -9.42 -6.93
N GLY A 173 8.80 -9.14 -6.23
CA GLY A 173 8.66 -9.31 -4.78
C GLY A 173 8.60 -10.76 -4.29
N GLN A 174 8.77 -11.74 -5.18
CA GLN A 174 8.96 -13.16 -4.83
C GLN A 174 10.44 -13.56 -4.85
N LEU A 175 11.31 -12.71 -5.38
CA LEU A 175 12.73 -12.99 -5.58
C LEU A 175 13.54 -12.43 -4.40
N LYS A 176 14.27 -13.30 -3.70
CA LYS A 176 15.13 -12.92 -2.55
C LYS A 176 16.20 -11.88 -2.90
N SER A 177 16.55 -11.76 -4.18
CA SER A 177 17.51 -10.78 -4.71
C SER A 177 17.08 -9.32 -4.52
N TYR A 178 15.80 -9.06 -4.25
CA TYR A 178 15.22 -7.72 -4.13
C TYR A 178 14.54 -7.51 -2.76
N PRO A 179 15.29 -7.47 -1.64
CA PRO A 179 14.73 -7.45 -0.30
C PRO A 179 13.79 -6.26 -0.03
N HIS A 180 14.07 -5.10 -0.62
CA HIS A 180 13.23 -3.90 -0.47
C HIS A 180 11.87 -4.04 -1.16
N VAL A 181 11.83 -4.72 -2.30
CA VAL A 181 10.60 -5.02 -3.04
C VAL A 181 9.77 -6.06 -2.29
N VAL A 182 10.42 -7.12 -1.81
CA VAL A 182 9.81 -8.15 -0.96
C VAL A 182 9.18 -7.50 0.29
N ALA A 183 9.91 -6.60 0.95
CA ALA A 183 9.44 -5.91 2.14
C ALA A 183 8.22 -5.01 1.86
N LEU A 184 8.22 -4.23 0.78
CA LEU A 184 7.05 -3.42 0.38
C LEU A 184 5.84 -4.30 0.10
N ARG A 185 6.04 -5.38 -0.67
CA ARG A 185 4.96 -6.30 -1.02
C ARG A 185 4.35 -6.90 0.24
N ALA A 186 5.18 -7.49 1.11
CA ALA A 186 4.73 -8.07 2.37
C ALA A 186 4.01 -7.04 3.26
N PHE A 187 4.51 -5.80 3.30
CA PHE A 187 3.89 -4.72 4.07
C PHE A 187 2.48 -4.38 3.57
N ILE A 188 2.30 -4.16 2.26
CA ILE A 188 1.00 -3.80 1.69
C ILE A 188 0.02 -4.99 1.73
N THR A 189 0.47 -6.20 1.42
CA THR A 189 -0.38 -7.40 1.48
C THR A 189 -0.78 -7.77 2.92
N GLY A 190 -0.03 -7.30 3.92
CA GLY A 190 -0.34 -7.51 5.33
C GLY A 190 -1.34 -6.51 5.91
N TRP A 191 -1.83 -5.55 5.13
CA TRP A 191 -2.82 -4.58 5.61
C TRP A 191 -4.15 -5.26 5.90
N TYR A 192 -4.67 -5.00 7.09
CA TYR A 192 -5.97 -5.45 7.53
C TYR A 192 -6.97 -4.28 7.51
N LEU A 193 -8.03 -4.38 6.71
CA LEU A 193 -9.06 -3.35 6.61
C LEU A 193 -10.38 -3.85 7.20
N SER A 194 -10.81 -3.24 8.31
CA SER A 194 -12.12 -3.51 8.92
C SER A 194 -13.11 -2.39 8.62
N TYR A 195 -14.27 -2.76 8.09
CA TYR A 195 -15.44 -1.89 7.94
C TYR A 195 -16.42 -2.20 9.07
N LEU A 196 -16.12 -1.65 10.25
CA LEU A 196 -16.97 -1.84 11.43
C LEU A 196 -18.36 -1.28 11.15
N SER A 197 -19.38 -2.12 11.31
CA SER A 197 -20.78 -1.72 11.28
C SER A 197 -21.45 -2.16 12.57
N VAL A 198 -22.34 -1.32 13.09
CA VAL A 198 -23.09 -1.64 14.32
C VAL A 198 -23.91 -2.93 14.14
N ALA A 199 -24.47 -3.14 12.95
CA ALA A 199 -25.18 -4.38 12.62
C ALA A 199 -24.24 -5.61 12.60
N GLY A 200 -23.03 -5.48 12.04
CA GLY A 200 -22.05 -6.57 12.00
C GLY A 200 -21.57 -6.99 13.39
N THR A 201 -21.41 -6.05 14.31
CA THR A 201 -21.01 -6.33 15.70
C THR A 201 -22.07 -7.03 16.54
N GLN A 202 -23.32 -7.12 16.07
CA GLN A 202 -24.42 -7.81 16.76
C GLN A 202 -24.62 -9.26 16.28
N THR A 203 -23.85 -9.71 15.28
CA THR A 203 -23.92 -11.09 14.79
C THR A 203 -23.15 -12.04 15.71
N SER A 204 -23.64 -13.27 15.84
CA SER A 204 -23.03 -14.30 16.70
C SER A 204 -21.57 -14.52 16.33
N THR A 205 -20.68 -14.35 17.29
CA THR A 205 -19.24 -14.57 17.14
C THR A 205 -18.92 -16.06 17.21
N GLU A 206 -18.08 -16.57 16.29
CA GLU A 206 -17.51 -17.91 16.46
C GLU A 206 -16.59 -17.94 17.69
N PRO A 207 -16.75 -18.91 18.60
CA PRO A 207 -15.92 -18.99 19.80
C PRO A 207 -14.45 -19.26 19.44
N GLY A 208 -13.53 -18.55 20.09
CA GLY A 208 -12.09 -18.76 19.93
C GLY A 208 -11.27 -17.49 20.13
N ILE A 209 -9.99 -17.65 20.47
CA ILE A 209 -9.04 -16.54 20.55
C ILE A 209 -8.74 -16.05 19.14
N GLN A 210 -8.86 -14.75 18.90
CA GLN A 210 -8.61 -14.13 17.60
C GLN A 210 -7.76 -12.87 17.79
N GLU A 211 -6.63 -12.77 17.09
CA GLU A 211 -5.66 -11.67 17.25
C GLU A 211 -6.06 -10.40 16.49
N HIS A 212 -6.83 -10.54 15.42
CA HIS A 212 -7.25 -9.45 14.54
C HIS A 212 -8.76 -9.34 14.51
N LEU A 213 -9.27 -8.10 14.39
CA LEU A 213 -10.68 -7.87 14.08
C LEU A 213 -11.04 -8.55 12.76
N SER A 214 -12.30 -8.90 12.58
CA SER A 214 -12.83 -9.36 11.30
C SER A 214 -13.12 -8.14 10.40
N GLU A 215 -13.38 -8.37 9.11
CA GLU A 215 -13.75 -7.29 8.19
C GLU A 215 -15.05 -6.59 8.65
N THR A 216 -15.99 -7.33 9.25
CA THR A 216 -17.29 -6.83 9.73
C THR A 216 -17.28 -6.41 11.20
N GLY A 217 -16.25 -6.77 11.96
CA GLY A 217 -16.13 -6.51 13.39
C GLY A 217 -16.91 -7.46 14.30
N ASN A 218 -17.51 -8.52 13.77
CA ASN A 218 -18.31 -9.47 14.56
C ASN A 218 -17.51 -10.24 15.63
N ASN A 219 -16.18 -10.22 15.57
CA ASN A 219 -15.28 -10.87 16.53
C ASN A 219 -14.66 -9.90 17.56
N LEU A 220 -15.14 -8.66 17.61
CA LEU A 220 -14.64 -7.65 18.55
C LEU A 220 -14.53 -8.16 20.00
N PRO A 221 -15.49 -8.92 20.56
CA PRO A 221 -15.35 -9.46 21.91
C PRO A 221 -14.12 -10.38 22.08
N ASN A 222 -13.85 -11.26 21.10
CA ASN A 222 -12.73 -12.20 21.13
C ASN A 222 -11.38 -11.48 21.05
N VAL A 223 -11.30 -10.44 20.22
CA VAL A 223 -10.08 -9.63 20.07
C VAL A 223 -9.81 -8.83 21.34
N VAL A 224 -10.83 -8.21 21.93
CA VAL A 224 -10.69 -7.50 23.22
C VAL A 224 -10.25 -8.47 24.32
N HIS A 225 -10.81 -9.68 24.35
CA HIS A 225 -10.39 -10.72 25.28
C HIS A 225 -8.94 -11.15 25.07
N TYR A 226 -8.52 -11.41 23.82
CA TYR A 226 -7.13 -11.70 23.46
C TYR A 226 -6.18 -10.60 23.93
N LEU A 227 -6.49 -9.33 23.63
CA LEU A 227 -5.68 -8.19 24.04
C LEU A 227 -5.57 -8.11 25.57
N LYS A 228 -6.66 -8.34 26.30
CA LYS A 228 -6.66 -8.37 27.77
C LYS A 228 -5.77 -9.47 28.34
N GLU A 229 -5.78 -10.67 27.74
CA GLU A 229 -5.00 -11.81 28.23
C GLU A 229 -3.52 -11.75 27.83
N GLN A 230 -3.23 -11.44 26.57
CA GLN A 230 -1.88 -11.51 26.01
C GLN A 230 -1.12 -10.18 26.07
N HIS A 231 -1.85 -9.07 26.22
CA HIS A 231 -1.27 -7.73 26.32
C HIS A 231 -1.88 -6.90 27.48
N PRO A 232 -1.82 -7.38 28.73
CA PRO A 232 -2.45 -6.72 29.89
C PRO A 232 -1.86 -5.35 30.27
N ALA A 233 -0.75 -4.94 29.62
CA ALA A 233 -0.08 -3.66 29.83
C ALA A 233 -0.30 -2.64 28.69
N LEU A 234 -1.13 -2.97 27.70
CA LEU A 234 -1.67 -2.01 26.71
C LEU A 234 -2.81 -1.18 27.30
#